data_AF-A0A090VMV2-F1
#
_entry.id   AF-A0A090VMV2-F1
#
_cell.length_a   1.000
_cell.length_b   1.000
_cell.length_c   1.000
_cell.angle_alpha   90.00
_cell.angle_beta   90.00
_cell.angle_gamma   90.00
#
_symmetry.space_group_name_H-M   'P 1'
#
loop_
_entity.id
_entity.type
_entity.pdbx_description
1 polymer ?
#
loop_
_entity_poly.entity_id
_entity_poly.type
_entity_poly.pdbx_seq_one_letter_code
_entity_poly.pdbx_strand_id
1 'polypeptide(L)'
;MAKDNEKIITHISNLRPVKRIEDVISVFYNIQKAMPAKLMFIGEGPEKEKMEIQCAELGITDKVIFFGRSNEIDKILCFSDLFLLPSQTESFGLAALEAMASGVPVISSNTGGIPEVNVHGVSGYLSEVGDIEDMSKNAIHILSDENRLKTFKENARKEALKFDLHEIVPQYEKIYEKTLAKCLVL
;
A
#
# COMPACT_ATOMS: atom_id res chain seq x y z
N MET A 1 -15.79 7.95 -11.68
CA MET A 1 -14.40 8.42 -11.79
C MET A 1 -14.20 9.56 -10.82
N ALA A 2 -13.00 9.68 -10.23
CA ALA A 2 -12.67 10.78 -9.33
C ALA A 2 -12.64 12.11 -10.08
N LYS A 3 -12.99 13.21 -9.42
CA LYS A 3 -12.80 14.57 -9.95
C LYS A 3 -11.34 15.01 -9.75
N ASP A 4 -10.88 15.99 -10.51
CA ASP A 4 -9.50 16.51 -10.46
C ASP A 4 -9.06 16.99 -9.06
N ASN A 5 -10.01 17.32 -8.18
CA ASN A 5 -9.76 17.75 -6.81
C ASN A 5 -9.90 16.65 -5.75
N GLU A 6 -10.20 15.40 -6.14
CA GLU A 6 -10.32 14.27 -5.22
C GLU A 6 -9.01 13.49 -5.14
N LYS A 7 -8.51 13.24 -3.93
CA LYS A 7 -7.36 12.36 -3.71
C LYS A 7 -7.73 10.90 -3.97
N ILE A 8 -6.82 10.16 -4.59
CA ILE A 8 -7.04 8.75 -4.91
C ILE A 8 -6.27 7.88 -3.92
N ILE A 9 -7.00 7.20 -3.05
CA ILE A 9 -6.46 6.23 -2.09
C ILE A 9 -6.62 4.85 -2.68
N THR A 10 -5.65 3.97 -2.51
CA THR A 10 -5.69 2.64 -3.09
C THR A 10 -5.34 1.56 -2.08
N HIS A 11 -6.05 0.45 -2.17
CA HIS A 11 -5.73 -0.77 -1.44
C HIS A 11 -5.86 -1.97 -2.40
N ILE A 12 -4.84 -2.83 -2.39
CA ILE A 12 -4.78 -4.05 -3.19
C ILE A 12 -4.51 -5.22 -2.24
N SER A 13 -5.43 -6.20 -2.19
CA SER A 13 -5.19 -7.43 -1.42
C SER A 13 -6.12 -8.59 -1.83
N ASN A 14 -5.98 -9.73 -1.17
CA ASN A 14 -6.87 -10.88 -1.32
C ASN A 14 -8.05 -10.89 -0.31
N LEU A 15 -8.33 -9.75 0.32
CA LEU A 15 -9.49 -9.56 1.23
C LEU A 15 -9.64 -10.64 2.31
N ARG A 16 -8.53 -11.22 2.77
CA ARG A 16 -8.51 -12.11 3.93
C ARG A 16 -8.53 -11.29 5.22
N PRO A 17 -9.02 -11.82 6.35
CA PRO A 17 -9.08 -11.11 7.63
C PRO A 17 -7.74 -10.50 8.07
N VAL A 18 -6.63 -11.18 7.76
CA VAL A 18 -5.27 -10.70 8.07
C VAL A 18 -4.92 -9.36 7.42
N LYS A 19 -5.63 -8.94 6.37
CA LYS A 19 -5.44 -7.65 5.68
C LYS A 19 -6.14 -6.49 6.37
N ARG A 20 -6.93 -6.76 7.42
CA ARG A 20 -7.64 -5.77 8.26
C ARG A 20 -8.40 -4.76 7.41
N ILE A 21 -9.32 -5.27 6.61
CA ILE A 21 -10.07 -4.45 5.66
C ILE A 21 -10.91 -3.40 6.40
N GLU A 22 -11.36 -3.70 7.62
CA GLU A 22 -12.04 -2.74 8.46
C GLU A 22 -11.19 -1.50 8.78
N ASP A 23 -9.87 -1.66 8.89
CA ASP A 23 -8.94 -0.56 9.14
C ASP A 23 -8.76 0.29 7.89
N VAL A 24 -8.71 -0.33 6.70
CA VAL A 24 -8.63 0.40 5.41
C VAL A 24 -9.82 1.36 5.29
N ILE A 25 -11.04 0.87 5.56
CA ILE A 25 -12.25 1.68 5.47
C ILE A 25 -12.28 2.77 6.56
N SER A 26 -11.87 2.45 7.78
CA SER A 26 -11.84 3.41 8.89
C SER A 26 -10.82 4.54 8.64
N VAL A 27 -9.62 4.21 8.16
CA VAL A 27 -8.61 5.19 7.77
C VAL A 27 -9.11 6.04 6.60
N PHE A 28 -9.67 5.42 5.57
CA PHE A 28 -10.23 6.15 4.43
C PHE A 28 -11.37 7.09 4.85
N TYR A 29 -12.26 6.67 5.75
CA TYR A 29 -13.33 7.51 6.28
C TYR A 29 -12.78 8.76 6.97
N ASN A 30 -11.68 8.63 7.74
CA ASN A 30 -11.03 9.77 8.36
C ASN A 30 -10.39 10.72 7.33
N ILE A 31 -9.77 10.19 6.28
CA ILE A 31 -9.26 10.99 5.15
C ILE A 31 -10.41 11.74 4.49
N GLN A 32 -11.53 11.06 4.21
CA GLN A 32 -12.70 11.65 3.55
C GLN A 32 -13.30 12.82 4.32
N LYS A 33 -13.33 12.74 5.67
CA LYS A 33 -13.77 13.85 6.52
C LYS A 33 -12.86 15.08 6.42
N ALA A 34 -11.59 14.88 6.12
CA ALA A 34 -10.59 15.95 6.04
C ALA A 34 -10.48 16.56 4.62
N MET A 35 -10.71 15.76 3.58
CA MET A 35 -10.58 16.20 2.18
C MET A 35 -11.39 15.32 1.22
N PRO A 36 -11.77 15.84 0.03
CA PRO A 36 -12.39 15.03 -1.01
C PRO A 36 -11.46 13.89 -1.43
N ALA A 37 -11.93 12.65 -1.33
CA ALA A 37 -11.14 11.47 -1.68
C ALA A 37 -12.03 10.32 -2.18
N LYS A 38 -11.42 9.44 -2.99
CA LYS A 38 -11.98 8.18 -3.46
C LYS A 38 -11.08 7.03 -3.06
N LEU A 39 -11.67 5.92 -2.65
CA LEU A 39 -10.94 4.67 -2.41
C LEU A 39 -11.10 3.75 -3.62
N MET A 40 -9.99 3.44 -4.27
CA MET A 40 -9.91 2.38 -5.27
C MET A 40 -9.53 1.08 -4.56
N PHE A 41 -10.43 0.11 -4.64
CA PHE A 41 -10.28 -1.16 -3.97
C PHE A 41 -10.14 -2.27 -5.00
N ILE A 42 -9.03 -3.00 -4.94
CA ILE A 42 -8.69 -4.07 -5.88
C ILE A 42 -8.47 -5.37 -5.10
N GLY A 43 -9.14 -6.42 -5.56
CA GLY A 43 -9.12 -7.71 -4.90
C GLY A 43 -10.50 -8.32 -4.72
N GLU A 44 -10.48 -9.60 -4.34
CA GLU A 44 -11.65 -10.38 -3.97
C GLU A 44 -11.31 -11.28 -2.79
N GLY A 45 -12.29 -11.56 -1.94
CA GLY A 45 -12.11 -12.43 -0.79
C GLY A 45 -13.23 -12.29 0.25
N PRO A 46 -13.12 -13.04 1.35
CA PRO A 46 -14.21 -13.25 2.31
C PRO A 46 -14.67 -11.98 3.04
N GLU A 47 -13.81 -10.97 3.19
CA GLU A 47 -14.16 -9.74 3.92
C GLU A 47 -14.95 -8.72 3.07
N LYS A 48 -15.26 -9.03 1.81
CA LYS A 48 -15.95 -8.09 0.90
C LYS A 48 -17.29 -7.60 1.45
N GLU A 49 -18.14 -8.53 1.89
CA GLU A 49 -19.50 -8.20 2.37
C GLU A 49 -19.46 -7.31 3.61
N LYS A 50 -18.60 -7.62 4.59
CA LYS A 50 -18.44 -6.80 5.79
C LYS A 50 -17.98 -5.38 5.47
N MET A 51 -17.06 -5.24 4.53
CA MET A 51 -16.57 -3.95 4.05
C MET A 51 -17.69 -3.15 3.35
N GLU A 52 -18.51 -3.78 2.52
CA GLU A 52 -19.66 -3.12 1.88
C GLU A 52 -20.69 -2.63 2.92
N ILE A 53 -20.96 -3.44 3.95
CA ILE A 53 -21.81 -3.06 5.09
C ILE A 53 -21.23 -1.85 5.82
N GLN A 54 -19.94 -1.89 6.17
CA GLN A 54 -19.25 -0.79 6.85
C GLN A 54 -19.29 0.51 6.03
N CYS A 55 -19.12 0.43 4.71
CA CYS A 55 -19.23 1.59 3.83
C CYS A 55 -20.64 2.19 3.83
N ALA A 56 -21.67 1.35 3.87
CA ALA A 56 -23.07 1.77 3.94
C ALA A 56 -23.40 2.42 5.28
N GLU A 57 -22.96 1.83 6.40
CA GLU A 57 -23.13 2.38 7.75
C GLU A 57 -22.46 3.75 7.91
N LEU A 58 -21.29 3.93 7.31
CA LEU A 58 -20.55 5.20 7.31
C LEU A 58 -21.04 6.19 6.25
N GLY A 59 -21.95 5.80 5.36
CA GLY A 59 -22.49 6.65 4.30
C GLY A 59 -21.47 7.04 3.22
N ILE A 60 -20.46 6.20 2.98
CA ILE A 60 -19.37 6.46 2.02
C ILE A 60 -19.35 5.50 0.83
N THR A 61 -20.41 4.73 0.61
CA THR A 61 -20.49 3.76 -0.49
C THR A 61 -20.21 4.38 -1.86
N ASP A 62 -20.66 5.62 -2.11
CA ASP A 62 -20.40 6.32 -3.38
C ASP A 62 -18.93 6.79 -3.53
N LYS A 63 -18.14 6.74 -2.45
CA LYS A 63 -16.72 7.12 -2.40
C LYS A 63 -15.78 5.95 -2.58
N VAL A 64 -16.28 4.71 -2.53
CA VAL A 64 -15.47 3.50 -2.70
C VAL A 64 -15.78 2.87 -4.06
N ILE A 65 -14.74 2.54 -4.82
CA ILE A 65 -14.84 1.92 -6.14
C ILE A 65 -14.22 0.54 -6.06
N PHE A 66 -15.05 -0.49 -6.26
CA PHE A 66 -14.61 -1.89 -6.28
C PHE A 66 -14.29 -2.33 -7.70
N PHE A 67 -13.02 -2.64 -7.95
CA PHE A 67 -12.56 -3.15 -9.24
C PHE A 67 -12.58 -4.68 -9.34
N GLY A 68 -12.82 -5.38 -8.22
CA GLY A 68 -12.67 -6.84 -8.15
C GLY A 68 -11.23 -7.25 -8.46
N ARG A 69 -11.03 -8.42 -9.07
CA ARG A 69 -9.71 -8.81 -9.58
C ARG A 69 -9.39 -8.02 -10.84
N SER A 70 -8.27 -7.31 -10.85
CA SER A 70 -7.76 -6.59 -12.01
C SER A 70 -6.36 -7.07 -12.37
N ASN A 71 -6.08 -7.16 -13.67
CA ASN A 71 -4.74 -7.41 -14.19
C ASN A 71 -3.99 -6.09 -14.51
N GLU A 72 -4.65 -4.94 -14.37
CA GLU A 72 -4.11 -3.62 -14.71
C GLU A 72 -3.69 -2.84 -13.45
N ILE A 73 -3.01 -3.52 -12.53
CA ILE A 73 -2.61 -2.97 -11.23
C ILE A 73 -1.68 -1.76 -11.41
N ASP A 74 -0.72 -1.86 -12.33
CA ASP A 74 0.21 -0.80 -12.71
C ASP A 74 -0.51 0.48 -13.15
N LYS A 75 -1.51 0.35 -14.02
CA LYS A 75 -2.30 1.49 -14.50
C LYS A 75 -3.09 2.14 -13.39
N ILE A 76 -3.66 1.34 -12.49
CA ILE A 76 -4.43 1.85 -11.34
C ILE A 76 -3.50 2.65 -10.41
N LEU A 77 -2.34 2.08 -10.08
CA LEU A 77 -1.37 2.72 -9.18
C LEU A 77 -0.80 4.02 -9.74
N CYS A 78 -0.74 4.19 -11.07
CA CYS A 78 -0.31 5.45 -11.70
C CYS A 78 -1.23 6.64 -11.37
N PHE A 79 -2.49 6.38 -11.03
CA PHE A 79 -3.44 7.42 -10.63
C PHE A 79 -3.54 7.58 -9.11
N SER A 80 -2.87 6.75 -8.33
CA SER A 80 -2.96 6.77 -6.87
C SER A 80 -2.11 7.89 -6.25
N ASP A 81 -2.63 8.46 -5.17
CA ASP A 81 -1.92 9.42 -4.32
C ASP A 81 -1.34 8.78 -3.07
N LEU A 82 -2.00 7.75 -2.54
CA LEU A 82 -1.60 7.05 -1.33
C LEU A 82 -2.04 5.60 -1.38
N PHE A 83 -1.23 4.70 -0.85
CA PHE A 83 -1.53 3.28 -0.72
C PHE A 83 -1.70 2.89 0.76
N LEU A 84 -2.74 2.11 1.07
CA LEU A 84 -3.00 1.60 2.42
C LEU A 84 -2.73 0.10 2.52
N LEU A 85 -1.90 -0.30 3.49
CA LEU A 85 -1.59 -1.70 3.81
C LEU A 85 -1.61 -1.96 5.33
N PRO A 86 -2.77 -1.87 6.00
CA PRO A 86 -2.88 -2.04 7.46
C PRO A 86 -2.91 -3.53 7.88
N SER A 87 -2.18 -4.40 7.18
CA SER A 87 -2.20 -5.85 7.46
C SER A 87 -1.78 -6.15 8.90
N GLN A 88 -2.37 -7.20 9.50
CA GLN A 88 -1.94 -7.72 10.80
C GLN A 88 -0.59 -8.44 10.71
N THR A 89 -0.40 -9.21 9.64
CA THR A 89 0.89 -9.84 9.29
C THR A 89 1.12 -9.75 7.79
N GLU A 90 2.38 -9.54 7.41
CA GLU A 90 2.82 -9.41 6.02
C GLU A 90 4.27 -9.85 5.89
N SER A 91 4.57 -10.84 5.05
CA SER A 91 5.93 -11.39 4.98
C SER A 91 6.94 -10.39 4.40
N PHE A 92 6.53 -9.60 3.41
CA PHE A 92 7.40 -8.64 2.72
C PHE A 92 6.64 -7.36 2.34
N GLY A 93 5.46 -7.50 1.74
CA GLY A 93 4.65 -6.37 1.30
C GLY A 93 4.87 -6.02 -0.18
N LEU A 94 4.78 -7.04 -1.05
CA LEU A 94 4.95 -6.85 -2.51
C LEU A 94 3.99 -5.77 -3.07
N ALA A 95 2.74 -5.72 -2.61
CA ALA A 95 1.79 -4.68 -3.02
C ALA A 95 2.24 -3.26 -2.61
N ALA A 96 2.90 -3.12 -1.44
CA ALA A 96 3.50 -1.85 -1.06
C ALA A 96 4.68 -1.50 -1.96
N LEU A 97 5.54 -2.48 -2.29
CA LEU A 97 6.65 -2.27 -3.21
C LEU A 97 6.18 -1.85 -4.61
N GLU A 98 5.12 -2.48 -5.15
CA GLU A 98 4.50 -2.14 -6.43
C GLU A 98 3.92 -0.72 -6.43
N ALA A 99 3.24 -0.33 -5.34
CA ALA A 99 2.76 1.03 -5.15
C ALA A 99 3.92 2.03 -5.13
N MET A 100 4.96 1.74 -4.35
CA MET A 100 6.14 2.59 -4.24
C MET A 100 6.89 2.73 -5.57
N ALA A 101 7.02 1.65 -6.35
CA ALA A 101 7.61 1.66 -7.68
C ALA A 101 6.83 2.56 -8.65
N SER A 102 5.51 2.63 -8.49
CA SER A 102 4.61 3.56 -9.20
C SER A 102 4.68 5.00 -8.67
N GLY A 103 5.53 5.28 -7.68
CA GLY A 103 5.66 6.59 -7.05
C GLY A 103 4.53 6.90 -6.08
N VAL A 104 3.94 5.89 -5.45
CA VAL A 104 2.83 6.05 -4.49
C VAL A 104 3.34 5.79 -3.07
N PRO A 105 3.28 6.77 -2.16
CA PRO A 105 3.67 6.56 -0.77
C PRO A 105 2.71 5.63 -0.04
N VAL A 106 3.22 4.97 1.01
CA VAL A 106 2.52 3.89 1.70
C VAL A 106 2.24 4.24 3.16
N ILE A 107 1.01 4.06 3.60
CA ILE A 107 0.66 3.94 5.02
C ILE A 107 0.43 2.47 5.32
N SER A 108 1.18 1.93 6.28
CA SER A 108 1.16 0.51 6.56
C SER A 108 1.37 0.19 8.02
N SER A 109 0.99 -1.03 8.41
CA SER A 109 1.35 -1.57 9.71
C SER A 109 2.86 -1.82 9.84
N ASN A 110 3.38 -1.67 11.05
CA ASN A 110 4.74 -2.02 11.44
C ASN A 110 4.86 -3.52 11.76
N THR A 111 4.67 -4.39 10.75
CA THR A 111 4.63 -5.85 10.94
C THR A 111 5.36 -6.61 9.84
N GLY A 112 5.93 -7.76 10.22
CA GLY A 112 6.68 -8.64 9.34
C GLY A 112 7.78 -7.91 8.56
N GLY A 113 7.81 -8.08 7.24
CA GLY A 113 8.83 -7.47 6.37
C GLY A 113 8.52 -6.07 5.87
N ILE A 114 7.36 -5.49 6.20
CA ILE A 114 6.97 -4.15 5.72
C ILE A 114 8.00 -3.07 6.09
N PRO A 115 8.57 -3.04 7.32
CA PRO A 115 9.56 -2.02 7.69
C PRO A 115 10.86 -2.07 6.88
N GLU A 116 11.14 -3.18 6.20
CA GLU A 116 12.29 -3.31 5.29
C GLU A 116 12.02 -2.61 3.94
N VAL A 117 10.76 -2.43 3.57
CA VAL A 117 10.32 -1.82 2.30
C VAL A 117 9.90 -0.37 2.50
N ASN A 118 9.01 -0.10 3.46
CA ASN A 118 8.47 1.24 3.72
C ASN A 118 9.25 1.94 4.84
N VAL A 119 10.05 2.93 4.48
CA VAL A 119 10.85 3.72 5.41
C VAL A 119 10.01 4.83 6.06
N HIS A 120 9.81 4.69 7.37
CA HIS A 120 9.02 5.61 8.19
C HIS A 120 9.47 7.08 8.05
N GLY A 121 8.54 7.97 7.71
CA GLY A 121 8.77 9.39 7.49
C GLY A 121 9.48 9.75 6.18
N VAL A 122 9.79 8.76 5.32
CA VAL A 122 10.56 8.97 4.08
C VAL A 122 9.74 8.56 2.86
N SER A 123 9.43 7.27 2.70
CA SER A 123 8.60 6.75 1.61
C SER A 123 7.12 6.62 2.00
N GLY A 124 6.83 6.81 3.28
CA GLY A 124 5.52 6.57 3.86
C GLY A 124 5.61 6.58 5.38
N TYR A 125 4.58 6.02 6.04
CA TYR A 125 4.59 5.86 7.49
C TYR A 125 4.22 4.43 7.90
N LEU A 126 4.85 4.02 8.99
CA LEU A 126 4.59 2.79 9.71
C LEU A 126 3.84 3.13 11.00
N SER A 127 2.74 2.42 11.26
CA SER A 127 1.95 2.54 12.49
C SER A 127 1.76 1.16 13.12
N GLU A 128 1.46 1.09 14.41
CA GLU A 128 1.15 -0.20 15.06
C GLU A 128 -0.13 -0.82 14.47
N VAL A 129 -0.23 -2.16 14.52
CA VAL A 129 -1.39 -2.88 13.96
C VAL A 129 -2.67 -2.43 14.66
N GLY A 130 -3.65 -1.95 13.89
CA GLY A 130 -4.92 -1.45 14.43
C GLY A 130 -4.90 0.02 14.86
N ASP A 131 -3.76 0.72 14.75
CA ASP A 131 -3.67 2.15 15.05
C ASP A 131 -4.23 3.02 13.91
N ILE A 132 -5.55 2.97 13.77
CA ILE A 132 -6.30 3.71 12.75
C ILE A 132 -6.08 5.21 12.89
N GLU A 133 -5.92 5.73 14.12
CA GLU A 133 -5.74 7.16 14.37
C GLU A 133 -4.41 7.66 13.82
N ASP A 134 -3.30 6.98 14.14
CA ASP A 134 -1.99 7.36 13.64
C ASP A 134 -1.90 7.17 12.11
N MET A 135 -2.42 6.07 11.57
CA MET A 135 -2.49 5.87 10.12
C MET A 135 -3.26 6.99 9.42
N SER A 136 -4.41 7.39 9.97
CA SER A 136 -5.23 8.49 9.41
C SER A 136 -4.51 9.82 9.48
N LYS A 137 -3.92 10.14 10.63
CA LYS A 137 -3.14 11.38 10.84
C LYS A 137 -2.00 11.47 9.84
N ASN A 138 -1.23 10.40 9.66
CA ASN A 138 -0.09 10.36 8.75
C ASN A 138 -0.52 10.39 7.28
N ALA A 139 -1.62 9.72 6.92
CA ALA A 139 -2.22 9.82 5.59
C ALA A 139 -2.62 11.27 5.25
N ILE A 140 -3.38 11.92 6.14
CA ILE A 140 -3.81 13.32 5.98
C ILE A 140 -2.60 14.25 5.94
N HIS A 141 -1.59 14.00 6.78
CA HIS A 141 -0.34 14.75 6.77
C HIS A 141 0.32 14.70 5.38
N ILE A 142 0.47 13.52 4.76
CA ILE A 142 1.04 13.43 3.41
C ILE A 142 0.17 14.17 2.39
N LEU A 143 -1.15 13.94 2.41
CA LEU A 143 -2.08 14.38 1.36
C LEU A 143 -2.44 15.87 1.40
N SER A 144 -2.29 16.53 2.54
CA SER A 144 -2.71 17.93 2.76
C SER A 144 -1.78 18.99 2.16
N ASP A 145 -0.60 18.59 1.66
CA ASP A 145 0.41 19.48 1.10
C ASP A 145 0.99 18.86 -0.18
N GLU A 146 0.79 19.50 -1.33
CA GLU A 146 1.24 18.95 -2.63
C GLU A 146 2.76 18.80 -2.74
N ASN A 147 3.54 19.69 -2.12
CA ASN A 147 5.00 19.58 -2.14
C ASN A 147 5.47 18.42 -1.28
N ARG A 148 4.81 18.24 -0.12
CA ARG A 148 5.05 17.09 0.74
C ARG A 148 4.68 15.79 0.04
N LEU A 149 3.48 15.71 -0.54
CA LEU A 149 3.03 14.57 -1.32
C LEU A 149 4.04 14.24 -2.41
N LYS A 150 4.46 15.23 -3.21
CA LYS A 150 5.48 15.05 -4.25
C LYS A 150 6.79 14.49 -3.70
N THR A 151 7.27 15.02 -2.57
CA THR A 151 8.50 14.53 -1.91
C THR A 151 8.36 13.06 -1.50
N PHE A 152 7.22 12.69 -0.90
CA PHE A 152 6.92 11.31 -0.52
C PHE A 152 6.81 10.39 -1.75
N LYS A 153 6.21 10.84 -2.86
CA LYS A 153 6.15 10.10 -4.13
C LYS A 153 7.54 9.83 -4.71
N GLU A 154 8.41 10.83 -4.72
CA GLU A 154 9.80 10.70 -5.19
C GLU A 154 10.62 9.74 -4.31
N ASN A 155 10.49 9.86 -3.00
CA ASN A 155 11.16 8.98 -2.05
C ASN A 155 10.66 7.54 -2.14
N ALA A 156 9.34 7.33 -2.27
CA ALA A 156 8.76 6.00 -2.46
C ALA A 156 9.37 5.29 -3.68
N ARG A 157 9.44 5.99 -4.81
CA ARG A 157 10.07 5.47 -6.02
C ARG A 157 11.56 5.16 -5.81
N LYS A 158 12.30 6.05 -5.15
CA LYS A 158 13.72 5.87 -4.86
C LYS A 158 13.98 4.65 -3.98
N GLU A 159 13.17 4.45 -2.95
CA GLU A 159 13.27 3.30 -2.04
C GLU A 159 12.93 1.99 -2.76
N ALA A 160 11.93 1.98 -3.64
CA ALA A 160 11.57 0.81 -4.44
C ALA A 160 12.71 0.34 -5.38
N LEU A 161 13.54 1.26 -5.90
CA LEU A 161 14.67 0.91 -6.78
C LEU A 161 15.72 0.02 -6.10
N LYS A 162 15.77 -0.04 -4.76
CA LYS A 162 16.65 -0.95 -4.03
C LYS A 162 16.30 -2.43 -4.26
N PHE A 163 15.08 -2.69 -4.73
CA PHE A 163 14.56 -4.02 -5.04
C PHE A 163 14.45 -4.27 -6.54
N ASP A 164 15.13 -3.47 -7.36
CA ASP A 164 15.15 -3.64 -8.81
C ASP A 164 15.71 -5.02 -9.20
N LEU A 165 15.14 -5.61 -10.25
CA LEU A 165 15.55 -6.93 -10.73
C LEU A 165 17.04 -7.00 -11.06
N HIS A 166 17.63 -5.92 -11.60
CA HIS A 166 19.05 -5.87 -11.94
C HIS A 166 19.95 -5.87 -10.69
N GLU A 167 19.42 -5.47 -9.52
CA GLU A 167 20.14 -5.52 -8.25
C GLU A 167 19.92 -6.85 -7.52
N ILE A 168 18.70 -7.40 -7.58
CA ILE A 168 18.31 -8.60 -6.83
C ILE A 168 18.74 -9.90 -7.52
N VAL A 169 18.57 -10.03 -8.84
CA VAL A 169 18.88 -11.27 -9.57
C VAL A 169 20.35 -11.68 -9.40
N PRO A 170 21.35 -10.79 -9.54
CA PRO A 170 22.75 -11.17 -9.34
C PRO A 170 23.08 -11.67 -7.92
N GLN A 171 22.32 -11.23 -6.91
CA GLN A 171 22.49 -11.73 -5.54
C GLN A 171 22.06 -13.18 -5.42
N TYR A 172 20.95 -13.56 -6.04
CA TYR A 172 20.50 -14.95 -6.12
C TYR A 172 21.48 -15.82 -6.92
N GLU A 173 21.92 -15.35 -8.08
CA GLU A 173 22.91 -16.05 -8.92
C GLU A 173 24.19 -16.36 -8.14
N LYS A 174 24.72 -15.38 -7.41
CA LYS A 174 25.92 -15.55 -6.57
C LYS A 174 25.72 -16.61 -5.47
N ILE A 175 24.52 -16.75 -4.92
CA ILE A 175 24.21 -17.81 -3.94
C ILE A 175 24.23 -19.18 -4.63
N TYR A 176 23.66 -19.30 -5.82
CA TYR A 176 23.68 -20.54 -6.60
C TYR A 176 25.11 -20.93 -6.98
N GLU A 177 25.91 -20.00 -7.51
CA GLU A 177 27.32 -20.21 -7.85
C GLU A 177 28.14 -20.67 -6.64
N LYS A 178 27.98 -19.99 -5.50
CA LYS A 178 28.66 -20.35 -4.25
C LYS A 178 28.28 -21.74 -3.76
N THR A 179 27.04 -22.16 -3.96
CA THR A 179 26.54 -23.47 -3.52
C THR A 179 27.07 -24.57 -4.44
N LEU A 180 27.01 -24.38 -5.76
CA LEU A 180 27.57 -25.31 -6.74
C LEU A 180 29.07 -25.51 -6.56
N ALA A 181 29.81 -24.42 -6.33
CA ALA A 181 31.25 -24.47 -6.07
C ALA A 181 31.60 -25.28 -4.82
N LYS A 182 30.72 -25.35 -3.81
CA LYS A 182 30.91 -26.19 -2.62
C LYS A 182 30.53 -27.65 -2.85
N CYS A 183 29.52 -27.92 -3.67
CA CYS A 183 29.06 -29.28 -3.96
C CYS A 183 29.97 -30.03 -4.92
N LEU A 184 30.72 -29.33 -5.78
CA LEU A 184 31.68 -29.92 -6.73
C LEU A 184 33.05 -30.27 -6.10
N VAL A 185 33.21 -30.10 -4.78
CA VAL A 185 34.44 -30.45 -4.02
C VAL A 185 34.28 -31.80 -3.30
N LEU A 186 33.45 -32.70 -3.83
CA LEU A 186 33.41 -34.13 -3.48
C LEU A 186 33.96 -34.95 -4.66
#